data_AF-A0A554M5X6-F1
#
_entry.id   AF-A0A554M5X6-F1
#
_cell.length_a   1.000
_cell.length_b   1.000
_cell.length_c   1.000
_cell.angle_alpha   90.00
_cell.angle_beta   90.00
_cell.angle_gamma   90.00
#
_symmetry.space_group_name_H-M   'P 1'
#
loop_
_entity.id
_entity.type
_entity.pdbx_description
1 polymer ?
#
loop_
_entity_poly.entity_id
_entity_poly.type
_entity_poly.pdbx_seq_one_letter_code
_entity_poly.pdbx_strand_id
1 'polypeptide(L)'
;MKRTLVTITVVMIALGAWAALRPLDPYTIANPDPNHTHTDFAVWIDGKKLDFSDEEFMSESESDQTGEDHDAHGHKHHPYLHLHDGNGYVIHRHKPGLTLGDFFASIQIGIDGACYTSFAPMADGEICGDHPFRMFLNGEEMPVTMEYVFEDLDQILFTNADSNEEVRKELQQMTDDACRYSQRCPWRGEAQAENCIADPAVPCVE
;
A
#
# COMPACT_ATOMS: atom_id res chain seq x y z
N MET A 1 -29.53 66.78 24.33
CA MET A 1 -29.11 66.54 22.94
C MET A 1 -28.21 65.30 22.92
N LYS A 2 -28.78 64.12 22.61
CA LYS A 2 -28.04 62.85 22.56
C LYS A 2 -27.67 62.58 21.10
N ARG A 3 -26.37 62.52 20.81
CA ARG A 3 -25.82 62.19 19.49
C ARG A 3 -25.83 60.67 19.35
N THR A 4 -26.64 60.14 18.45
CA THR A 4 -26.66 58.73 18.09
C THR A 4 -25.49 58.46 17.13
N LEU A 5 -24.49 57.72 17.59
CA LEU A 5 -23.41 57.23 16.75
C LEU A 5 -23.93 55.98 16.01
N VAL A 6 -24.01 56.04 14.68
CA VAL A 6 -24.25 54.86 13.84
C VAL A 6 -22.89 54.25 13.55
N THR A 7 -22.57 53.13 14.20
CA THR A 7 -21.40 52.33 13.89
C THR A 7 -21.73 51.43 12.70
N ILE A 8 -21.15 51.73 11.53
CA ILE A 8 -21.17 50.84 10.37
C ILE A 8 -20.05 49.81 10.58
N THR A 9 -20.43 48.57 10.89
CA THR A 9 -19.50 47.44 10.93
C THR A 9 -19.25 46.96 9.51
N VAL A 10 -18.06 47.25 8.97
CA VAL A 10 -17.58 46.66 7.71
C VAL A 10 -17.13 45.23 8.00
N VAL A 11 -17.94 44.25 7.63
CA VAL A 11 -17.53 42.83 7.63
C VAL A 11 -16.67 42.60 6.40
N MET A 12 -15.35 42.60 6.58
CA MET A 12 -14.40 42.22 5.54
C MET A 12 -14.53 40.71 5.27
N ILE A 13 -14.96 40.39 4.06
CA ILE A 13 -15.03 39.02 3.53
C ILE A 13 -13.60 38.52 3.34
N ALA A 14 -13.12 37.67 4.26
CA ALA A 14 -11.92 36.87 4.08
C ALA A 14 -12.31 35.47 3.58
N LEU A 15 -12.74 35.35 2.33
CA LEU A 15 -13.09 34.08 1.69
C LEU A 15 -12.13 33.66 0.55
N GLY A 16 -11.02 34.36 0.36
CA GLY A 16 -10.17 34.18 -0.83
C GLY A 16 -8.92 33.32 -0.69
N ALA A 17 -8.44 33.01 0.51
CA ALA A 17 -7.09 32.45 0.69
C ALA A 17 -7.03 30.94 1.02
N TRP A 18 -8.16 30.28 1.28
CA TRP A 18 -8.17 28.86 1.67
C TRP A 18 -8.16 27.87 0.50
N ALA A 19 -8.36 28.33 -0.74
CA ALA A 19 -8.36 27.46 -1.91
C ALA A 19 -6.96 27.20 -2.50
N ALA A 20 -5.96 28.02 -2.16
CA ALA A 20 -4.62 27.96 -2.77
C ALA A 20 -3.63 27.01 -2.07
N LEU A 21 -4.05 26.32 -1.01
CA LEU A 21 -3.20 25.41 -0.22
C LEU A 21 -3.75 23.98 -0.16
N ARG A 22 -4.72 23.63 -1.03
CA ARG A 22 -5.08 22.22 -1.15
C ARG A 22 -3.93 21.50 -1.85
N PRO A 23 -3.30 20.49 -1.23
CA PRO A 23 -2.40 19.62 -1.96
C PRO A 23 -3.14 19.11 -3.20
N LEU A 24 -2.43 19.01 -4.31
CA LEU A 24 -3.00 18.42 -5.52
C LEU A 24 -3.50 17.01 -5.17
N ASP A 25 -4.51 16.54 -5.88
CA ASP A 25 -5.00 15.19 -5.68
C ASP A 25 -3.98 14.23 -6.31
N PRO A 26 -3.46 13.21 -5.60
CA PRO A 26 -2.48 12.26 -6.18
C PRO A 26 -3.01 11.57 -7.45
N TYR A 27 -4.33 11.47 -7.60
CA TYR A 27 -4.93 10.94 -8.83
C TYR A 27 -4.72 11.84 -10.06
N THR A 28 -4.33 13.12 -9.87
CA THR A 28 -4.10 14.09 -10.96
C THR A 28 -2.66 14.16 -11.46
N ILE A 29 -1.70 13.61 -10.71
CA ILE A 29 -0.31 13.48 -11.13
C ILE A 29 -0.14 12.08 -11.72
N ALA A 30 0.47 11.99 -12.90
CA ALA A 30 0.74 10.70 -13.52
C ALA A 30 1.97 10.04 -12.88
N ASN A 31 1.93 8.73 -12.71
CA ASN A 31 3.13 7.95 -12.40
C ASN A 31 4.11 8.09 -13.58
N PRO A 32 5.37 8.52 -13.35
CA PRO A 32 6.36 8.63 -14.41
C PRO A 32 6.65 7.29 -15.09
N ASP A 33 6.54 6.18 -14.36
CA ASP A 33 6.76 4.83 -14.87
C ASP A 33 5.50 3.94 -14.72
N PRO A 34 4.68 3.79 -15.78
CA PRO A 34 3.50 2.95 -15.73
C PRO A 34 3.80 1.44 -15.60
N ASN A 35 5.06 1.01 -15.81
CA ASN A 35 5.45 -0.38 -15.59
C ASN A 35 5.90 -0.64 -14.14
N HIS A 36 6.11 0.42 -13.37
CA HIS A 36 6.51 0.39 -11.98
C HIS A 36 5.44 1.00 -11.09
N THR A 37 4.66 0.15 -10.43
CA THR A 37 3.46 0.57 -9.69
C THR A 37 3.53 0.17 -8.23
N HIS A 38 2.89 0.96 -7.38
CA HIS A 38 2.84 0.75 -5.94
C HIS A 38 1.40 0.66 -5.47
N THR A 39 1.14 -0.19 -4.48
CA THR A 39 -0.17 -0.31 -3.85
C THR A 39 -0.01 -0.46 -2.35
N ASP A 40 -0.92 0.15 -1.59
CA ASP A 40 -1.01 -0.05 -0.15
C ASP A 40 -1.84 -1.30 0.15
N PHE A 41 -1.40 -2.12 1.10
CA PHE A 41 -2.16 -3.30 1.53
C PHE A 41 -2.20 -3.47 3.05
N ALA A 42 -3.20 -4.21 3.52
CA ALA A 42 -3.25 -4.71 4.88
C ALA A 42 -4.00 -6.04 4.98
N VAL A 43 -3.60 -6.87 5.93
CA VAL A 43 -4.30 -8.08 6.33
C VAL A 43 -4.68 -7.97 7.81
N TRP A 44 -5.94 -8.21 8.12
CA TRP A 44 -6.49 -8.19 9.48
C TRP A 44 -7.12 -9.54 9.82
N ILE A 45 -6.82 -10.04 11.02
CA ILE A 45 -7.41 -11.26 11.56
C ILE A 45 -7.90 -10.98 12.98
N ASP A 46 -9.20 -11.16 13.19
CA ASP A 46 -9.92 -10.95 14.45
C ASP A 46 -9.57 -9.59 15.08
N GLY A 47 -9.62 -8.55 14.25
CA GLY A 47 -9.35 -7.16 14.65
C GLY A 47 -7.89 -6.84 14.95
N LYS A 48 -6.94 -7.70 14.53
CA LYS A 48 -5.49 -7.45 14.62
C LYS A 48 -4.87 -7.32 13.24
N LYS A 49 -4.19 -6.21 12.98
CA LYS A 49 -3.37 -6.01 11.77
C LYS A 49 -2.15 -6.92 11.83
N LEU A 50 -1.91 -7.70 10.78
CA LEU A 50 -0.66 -8.42 10.62
C LEU A 50 0.46 -7.44 10.26
N ASP A 51 1.65 -7.69 10.79
CA ASP A 51 2.85 -6.92 10.51
C ASP A 51 3.72 -7.67 9.50
N PHE A 52 4.01 -7.01 8.38
CA PHE A 52 4.90 -7.55 7.33
C PHE A 52 6.21 -6.77 7.27
N SER A 53 6.58 -6.00 8.29
CA SER A 53 7.81 -5.19 8.32
C SER A 53 9.08 -5.97 8.68
N ASP A 54 8.94 -7.22 9.11
CA ASP A 54 10.06 -8.09 9.48
C ASP A 54 10.90 -8.52 8.28
N GLU A 55 12.19 -8.77 8.52
CA GLU A 55 13.19 -9.11 7.48
C GLU A 55 12.80 -10.33 6.63
N GLU A 56 12.01 -11.27 7.17
CA GLU A 56 11.57 -12.47 6.45
C GLU A 56 10.61 -12.20 5.26
N PHE A 57 10.01 -11.02 5.20
CA PHE A 57 9.15 -10.58 4.11
C PHE A 57 9.83 -9.57 3.18
N MET A 58 11.05 -9.15 3.51
CA MET A 58 11.77 -8.11 2.81
C MET A 58 12.70 -8.72 1.77
N SER A 59 12.63 -8.22 0.54
CA SER A 59 13.75 -8.38 -0.39
C SER A 59 14.88 -7.46 0.08
N GLU A 60 16.10 -8.00 0.20
CA GLU A 60 17.27 -7.16 0.47
C GLU A 60 17.43 -6.13 -0.65
N SER A 61 17.70 -4.88 -0.26
CA SER A 61 18.00 -3.81 -1.20
C SER A 61 19.19 -4.22 -2.08
N GLU A 62 18.98 -4.33 -3.38
CA GLU A 62 19.89 -4.13 -4.53
C GLU A 62 21.34 -4.63 -4.56
N SER A 63 22.10 -4.66 -3.46
CA SER A 63 23.51 -5.04 -3.44
C SER A 63 23.76 -6.53 -3.68
N ASP A 64 22.72 -7.36 -3.59
CA ASP A 64 22.85 -8.83 -3.63
C ASP A 64 22.59 -9.42 -5.03
N GLN A 65 22.62 -8.57 -6.07
CA GLN A 65 22.36 -8.94 -7.46
C GLN A 65 23.54 -9.56 -8.22
N THR A 66 24.38 -10.39 -7.58
CA THR A 66 25.30 -11.24 -8.35
C THR A 66 24.63 -12.45 -8.98
N GLY A 67 23.32 -12.65 -8.79
CA GLY A 67 22.60 -13.82 -9.34
C GLY A 67 23.10 -15.15 -8.78
N GLU A 68 23.98 -15.10 -7.78
CA GLU A 68 24.37 -16.21 -6.94
C GLU A 68 23.56 -16.10 -5.66
N ASP A 69 23.00 -17.24 -5.27
CA ASP A 69 22.25 -17.49 -4.05
C ASP A 69 22.78 -16.66 -2.86
N HIS A 70 21.86 -16.20 -2.02
CA HIS A 70 21.87 -16.31 -0.55
C HIS A 70 21.20 -15.08 0.06
N ASP A 71 19.90 -15.14 0.31
CA ASP A 71 19.51 -14.78 1.67
C ASP A 71 20.14 -15.86 2.57
N ALA A 72 20.62 -15.50 3.76
CA ALA A 72 21.26 -16.45 4.68
C ALA A 72 20.31 -17.59 5.14
N HIS A 73 19.05 -17.57 4.68
CA HIS A 73 17.95 -18.42 5.08
C HIS A 73 17.32 -19.25 3.93
N GLY A 74 17.64 -19.01 2.65
CA GLY A 74 17.22 -19.85 1.50
C GLY A 74 15.88 -19.51 0.83
N HIS A 75 15.32 -18.33 1.06
CA HIS A 75 14.08 -17.79 0.52
C HIS A 75 14.33 -16.77 -0.60
N LYS A 76 14.00 -17.16 -1.83
CA LYS A 76 14.00 -16.24 -2.98
C LYS A 76 12.64 -15.58 -3.11
N HIS A 77 12.53 -14.32 -2.68
CA HIS A 77 11.41 -13.46 -3.05
C HIS A 77 11.45 -13.15 -4.56
N HIS A 78 10.30 -12.79 -5.12
CA HIS A 78 10.16 -12.44 -6.52
C HIS A 78 10.88 -11.11 -6.82
N PRO A 79 11.84 -11.07 -7.77
CA PRO A 79 12.71 -9.91 -7.98
C PRO A 79 11.95 -8.66 -8.42
N TYR A 80 10.78 -8.83 -9.05
CA TYR A 80 9.96 -7.72 -9.56
C TYR A 80 8.69 -7.46 -8.73
N LEU A 81 8.51 -8.15 -7.60
CA LEU A 81 7.30 -8.03 -6.77
C LEU A 81 7.60 -8.32 -5.30
N HIS A 82 7.80 -7.25 -4.52
CA HIS A 82 8.38 -7.38 -3.19
C HIS A 82 7.98 -6.25 -2.23
N LEU A 83 8.37 -6.45 -0.96
CA LEU A 83 8.49 -5.43 0.08
C LEU A 83 9.98 -5.16 0.31
N HIS A 84 10.32 -3.96 0.77
CA HIS A 84 11.68 -3.63 1.18
C HIS A 84 11.68 -2.49 2.21
N ASP A 85 12.86 -2.16 2.74
CA ASP A 85 13.08 -1.07 3.71
C ASP A 85 12.29 -1.18 5.04
N GLY A 86 11.83 -2.38 5.41
CA GLY A 86 10.95 -2.57 6.56
C GLY A 86 9.55 -1.97 6.35
N ASN A 87 9.17 -1.66 5.11
CA ASN A 87 7.83 -1.22 4.78
C ASN A 87 6.93 -2.44 4.52
N GLY A 88 6.20 -2.83 5.56
CA GLY A 88 5.27 -3.96 5.52
C GLY A 88 3.89 -3.66 4.89
N TYR A 89 3.71 -2.52 4.22
CA TYR A 89 2.39 -2.07 3.78
C TYR A 89 2.34 -1.48 2.37
N VAL A 90 3.47 -1.26 1.69
CA VAL A 90 3.52 -0.87 0.27
C VAL A 90 4.14 -1.99 -0.56
N ILE A 91 3.40 -2.52 -1.52
CA ILE A 91 3.89 -3.52 -2.47
C ILE A 91 4.53 -2.82 -3.66
N HIS A 92 5.74 -3.24 -4.03
CA HIS A 92 6.50 -2.74 -5.17
C HIS A 92 6.40 -3.71 -6.33
N ARG A 93 5.91 -3.26 -7.49
CA ARG A 93 5.86 -4.07 -8.71
C ARG A 93 6.60 -3.40 -9.85
N HIS A 94 7.71 -4.00 -10.25
CA HIS A 94 8.56 -3.56 -11.37
C HIS A 94 8.27 -4.31 -12.69
N LYS A 95 7.18 -5.09 -12.74
CA LYS A 95 6.76 -5.83 -13.93
C LYS A 95 5.22 -5.91 -14.04
N PRO A 96 4.62 -5.42 -15.14
CA PRO A 96 3.18 -5.49 -15.35
C PRO A 96 2.63 -6.93 -15.35
N GLY A 97 1.37 -7.07 -14.90
CA GLY A 97 0.62 -8.31 -15.00
C GLY A 97 0.84 -9.30 -13.86
N LEU A 98 1.71 -8.99 -12.90
CA LEU A 98 1.84 -9.80 -11.69
C LEU A 98 0.64 -9.57 -10.75
N THR A 99 0.15 -10.68 -10.18
CA THR A 99 -1.09 -10.75 -9.39
C THR A 99 -0.81 -10.66 -7.88
N LEU A 100 -1.86 -10.47 -7.08
CA LEU A 100 -1.78 -10.63 -5.62
C LEU A 100 -1.32 -12.04 -5.21
N GLY A 101 -1.69 -13.07 -5.97
CA GLY A 101 -1.23 -14.43 -5.75
C GLY A 101 0.28 -14.57 -5.94
N ASP A 102 0.83 -13.94 -6.98
CA ASP A 102 2.29 -13.89 -7.19
C ASP A 102 2.99 -13.18 -6.02
N PHE A 103 2.38 -12.11 -5.49
CA PHE A 103 2.91 -11.38 -4.34
C PHE A 103 2.91 -12.24 -3.07
N PHE A 104 1.76 -12.77 -2.67
CA PHE A 104 1.69 -13.57 -1.44
C PHE A 104 2.54 -14.84 -1.56
N ALA A 105 2.60 -15.48 -2.72
CA ALA A 105 3.52 -16.60 -2.95
C ALA A 105 5.00 -16.20 -2.81
N SER A 106 5.39 -15.01 -3.31
CA SER A 106 6.73 -14.45 -3.19
C SER A 106 7.18 -14.34 -1.73
N ILE A 107 6.30 -13.88 -0.85
CA ILE A 107 6.56 -13.75 0.59
C ILE A 107 6.05 -14.97 1.40
N GLN A 108 5.82 -16.10 0.73
CA GLN A 108 5.47 -17.40 1.33
C GLN A 108 4.22 -17.37 2.21
N ILE A 109 3.22 -16.59 1.79
CA ILE A 109 1.92 -16.46 2.45
C ILE A 109 0.83 -17.10 1.59
N GLY A 110 -0.06 -17.84 2.25
CA GLY A 110 -1.35 -18.28 1.72
C GLY A 110 -2.48 -17.55 2.43
N ILE A 111 -3.52 -17.18 1.67
CA ILE A 111 -4.79 -16.68 2.18
C ILE A 111 -5.89 -17.55 1.56
N ASP A 112 -6.56 -18.35 2.39
CA ASP A 112 -7.67 -19.21 1.96
C ASP A 112 -8.75 -19.29 3.04
N GLY A 113 -10.02 -19.19 2.63
CA GLY A 113 -11.15 -19.20 3.55
C GLY A 113 -11.01 -18.14 4.65
N ALA A 114 -10.80 -18.59 5.88
CA ALA A 114 -10.61 -17.75 7.08
C ALA A 114 -9.15 -17.71 7.57
N CYS A 115 -8.24 -18.35 6.83
CA CYS A 115 -6.91 -18.70 7.31
C CYS A 115 -5.83 -18.00 6.49
N TYR A 116 -4.92 -17.38 7.24
CA TYR A 116 -3.62 -16.97 6.79
C TYR A 116 -2.63 -18.07 7.14
N THR A 117 -1.79 -18.47 6.19
CA THR A 117 -0.72 -19.43 6.43
C THR A 117 0.59 -18.82 5.98
N SER A 118 1.54 -18.67 6.90
CA SER A 118 2.91 -18.30 6.53
C SER A 118 3.82 -19.52 6.60
N PHE A 119 4.62 -19.68 5.55
CA PHE A 119 5.67 -20.67 5.44
C PHE A 119 7.08 -20.06 5.58
N ALA A 120 7.16 -18.76 5.85
CA ALA A 120 8.41 -18.04 6.07
C ALA A 120 9.09 -18.48 7.39
N PRO A 121 10.43 -18.42 7.49
CA PRO A 121 11.15 -18.81 8.70
C PRO A 121 10.84 -17.90 9.88
N MET A 122 10.50 -18.50 11.01
CA MET A 122 10.07 -17.80 12.24
C MET A 122 8.61 -17.35 12.25
N ALA A 123 7.86 -17.57 11.16
CA ALA A 123 6.46 -17.24 11.14
C ALA A 123 5.61 -18.08 12.13
N ASP A 124 4.50 -17.49 12.57
CA ASP A 124 3.52 -18.10 13.49
C ASP A 124 2.78 -19.32 12.89
N GLY A 125 3.02 -19.66 11.62
CA GLY A 125 2.39 -20.78 10.91
C GLY A 125 1.01 -20.42 10.36
N GLU A 126 -0.01 -21.21 10.72
CA GLU A 126 -1.40 -20.97 10.31
C GLU A 126 -2.17 -20.21 11.39
N ILE A 127 -2.71 -19.05 11.03
CA ILE A 127 -3.60 -18.24 11.86
C ILE A 127 -4.94 -18.16 11.12
N CYS A 128 -5.98 -18.74 11.70
CA CYS A 128 -7.34 -18.60 11.22
C CYS A 128 -8.10 -17.71 12.19
N GLY A 129 -8.99 -16.87 11.67
CA GLY A 129 -9.94 -16.20 12.53
C GLY A 129 -11.37 -16.67 12.36
N ASP A 130 -12.30 -15.95 12.98
CA ASP A 130 -13.64 -16.46 13.26
C ASP A 130 -14.54 -16.54 12.01
N HIS A 131 -14.24 -15.73 10.99
CA HIS A 131 -15.02 -15.64 9.75
C HIS A 131 -14.14 -15.76 8.50
N PRO A 132 -14.70 -16.12 7.33
CA PRO A 132 -13.98 -16.06 6.08
C PRO A 132 -13.48 -14.64 5.76
N PHE A 133 -12.35 -14.55 5.07
CA PHE A 133 -11.84 -13.29 4.57
C PHE A 133 -12.83 -12.61 3.63
N ARG A 134 -12.82 -11.30 3.71
CA ARG A 134 -13.45 -10.33 2.83
C ARG A 134 -12.33 -9.49 2.23
N MET A 135 -12.49 -9.10 0.97
CA MET A 135 -11.54 -8.27 0.27
C MET A 135 -12.18 -6.92 -0.04
N PHE A 136 -11.46 -5.83 0.21
CA PHE A 136 -11.87 -4.49 -0.17
C PHE A 136 -10.79 -3.89 -1.05
N LEU A 137 -11.24 -3.33 -2.17
CA LEU A 137 -10.41 -2.57 -3.08
C LEU A 137 -10.87 -1.12 -3.04
N ASN A 138 -9.99 -0.20 -2.66
CA ASN A 138 -10.28 1.23 -2.57
C ASN A 138 -11.53 1.52 -1.71
N GLY A 139 -11.72 0.72 -0.65
CA GLY A 139 -12.85 0.82 0.28
C GLY A 139 -14.15 0.16 -0.18
N GLU A 140 -14.21 -0.42 -1.38
CA GLU A 140 -15.37 -1.15 -1.90
C GLU A 140 -15.16 -2.66 -1.75
N GLU A 141 -16.17 -3.36 -1.23
CA GLU A 141 -16.11 -4.81 -1.04
C GLU A 141 -16.18 -5.54 -2.38
N MET A 142 -15.30 -6.52 -2.57
CA MET A 142 -15.27 -7.39 -3.74
C MET A 142 -15.02 -8.86 -3.35
N PRO A 143 -15.32 -9.81 -4.24
CA PRO A 143 -14.98 -11.21 -4.00
C PRO A 143 -13.47 -11.36 -3.75
N VAL A 144 -13.11 -12.12 -2.71
CA VAL A 144 -11.72 -12.50 -2.45
C VAL A 144 -11.15 -13.20 -3.68
N THR A 145 -10.04 -12.68 -4.20
CA THR A 145 -9.34 -13.27 -5.34
C THR A 145 -7.85 -12.99 -5.25
N MET A 146 -7.04 -13.99 -5.59
CA MET A 146 -5.60 -13.84 -5.73
C MET A 146 -5.19 -13.48 -7.17
N GLU A 147 -6.11 -13.55 -8.13
CA GLU A 147 -5.86 -13.25 -9.55
C GLU A 147 -5.87 -11.74 -9.86
N TYR A 148 -6.14 -10.89 -8.86
CA TYR A 148 -6.20 -9.46 -9.07
C TYR A 148 -4.81 -8.89 -9.39
N VAL A 149 -4.72 -8.16 -10.49
CA VAL A 149 -3.53 -7.38 -10.87
C VAL A 149 -3.81 -5.94 -10.45
N PHE A 150 -3.11 -5.47 -9.42
CA PHE A 150 -3.36 -4.14 -8.87
C PHE A 150 -2.93 -3.02 -9.82
N GLU A 151 -3.65 -1.91 -9.73
CA GLU A 151 -3.31 -0.63 -10.33
C GLU A 151 -2.49 0.22 -9.35
N ASP A 152 -1.87 1.26 -9.90
CA ASP A 152 -1.09 2.21 -9.11
C ASP A 152 -1.98 2.98 -8.14
N LEU A 153 -1.55 3.04 -6.87
CA LEU A 153 -2.25 3.66 -5.73
C LEU A 153 -3.48 2.91 -5.22
N ASP A 154 -3.69 1.66 -5.61
CA ASP A 154 -4.76 0.88 -4.99
C ASP A 154 -4.54 0.70 -3.49
N GLN A 155 -5.63 0.63 -2.74
CA GLN A 155 -5.68 0.22 -1.34
C GLN A 155 -6.40 -1.12 -1.23
N ILE A 156 -5.68 -2.15 -0.80
CA ILE A 156 -6.17 -3.52 -0.77
C ILE A 156 -6.22 -4.03 0.67
N LEU A 157 -7.43 -4.26 1.17
CA LEU A 157 -7.65 -4.79 2.52
C LEU A 157 -8.19 -6.22 2.44
N PHE A 158 -7.51 -7.15 3.13
CA PHE A 158 -8.06 -8.45 3.50
C PHE A 158 -8.42 -8.42 4.98
N THR A 159 -9.65 -8.81 5.33
CA THR A 159 -10.12 -8.83 6.72
C THR A 159 -11.16 -9.91 6.94
N ASN A 160 -11.20 -10.49 8.13
CA ASN A 160 -12.27 -11.40 8.55
C ASN A 160 -13.29 -10.74 9.51
N ALA A 161 -13.30 -9.40 9.58
CA ALA A 161 -14.27 -8.68 10.39
C ALA A 161 -15.72 -9.00 9.98
N ASP A 162 -16.52 -9.45 10.95
CA ASP A 162 -17.94 -9.77 10.75
C ASP A 162 -18.80 -8.51 10.57
N SER A 163 -18.37 -7.40 11.18
CA SER A 163 -19.15 -6.17 11.20
C SER A 163 -18.59 -5.09 10.28
N ASN A 164 -19.47 -4.38 9.58
CA ASN A 164 -19.08 -3.23 8.75
C ASN A 164 -18.47 -2.08 9.57
N GLU A 165 -18.78 -1.99 10.87
CA GLU A 165 -18.19 -0.99 11.76
C GLU A 165 -16.70 -1.28 12.01
N GLU A 166 -16.34 -2.55 12.17
CA GLU A 166 -14.95 -2.98 12.31
C GLU A 166 -14.18 -2.80 11.01
N VAL A 167 -14.74 -3.25 9.89
CA VAL A 167 -14.15 -2.98 8.55
C VAL A 167 -13.88 -1.49 8.34
N ARG A 168 -14.81 -0.60 8.73
CA ARG A 168 -14.57 0.85 8.61
C ARG A 168 -13.39 1.34 9.42
N LYS A 169 -13.13 0.77 10.59
CA LYS A 169 -11.96 1.12 11.42
C LYS A 169 -10.66 0.60 10.81
N GLU A 170 -10.70 -0.55 10.18
CA GLU A 170 -9.53 -1.14 9.50
C GLU A 170 -9.19 -0.36 8.22
N LEU A 171 -10.20 -0.03 7.41
CA LEU A 171 -10.05 0.85 6.24
C LEU A 171 -9.48 2.23 6.60
N GLN A 172 -9.85 2.79 7.76
CA GLN A 172 -9.30 4.06 8.25
C GLN A 172 -7.82 3.98 8.66
N GLN A 173 -7.29 2.78 8.88
CA GLN A 173 -5.89 2.52 9.22
C GLN A 173 -5.05 2.12 8.01
N MET A 174 -5.66 2.06 6.82
CA MET A 174 -4.91 1.92 5.57
C MET A 174 -4.04 3.16 5.36
N THR A 175 -2.82 2.91 4.93
CA THR A 175 -1.93 3.95 4.43
C THR A 175 -2.29 4.30 2.99
N ASP A 176 -1.81 5.45 2.55
CA ASP A 176 -1.84 5.93 1.17
C ASP A 176 -0.43 6.34 0.73
N ASP A 177 0.57 5.56 1.19
CA ASP A 177 1.99 5.87 1.06
C ASP A 177 2.55 5.41 -0.29
N ALA A 178 1.86 4.51 -1.02
CA ALA A 178 2.18 4.16 -2.40
C ALA A 178 2.36 5.42 -3.27
N CYS A 179 1.63 6.50 -2.98
CA CYS A 179 1.75 7.75 -3.72
C CYS A 179 3.15 8.38 -3.68
N ARG A 180 3.94 8.14 -2.63
CA ARG A 180 5.29 8.69 -2.49
C ARG A 180 6.24 7.97 -3.44
N TYR A 181 6.10 6.65 -3.50
CA TYR A 181 6.90 5.78 -4.36
C TYR A 181 6.56 5.97 -5.83
N SER A 182 5.27 6.13 -6.16
CA SER A 182 4.83 6.45 -7.53
C SER A 182 5.04 7.92 -7.91
N GLN A 183 5.63 8.74 -7.04
CA GLN A 183 5.86 10.19 -7.24
C GLN A 183 4.59 11.00 -7.51
N ARG A 184 3.43 10.50 -7.07
CA ARG A 184 2.12 11.12 -7.28
C ARG A 184 1.72 12.07 -6.16
N CYS A 185 2.43 12.07 -5.03
CA CYS A 185 2.22 13.01 -3.94
C CYS A 185 3.50 13.76 -3.51
N PRO A 186 4.15 14.53 -4.41
CA PRO A 186 5.43 15.19 -4.15
C PRO A 186 5.43 16.15 -2.94
N TRP A 187 4.26 16.67 -2.54
CA TRP A 187 4.15 17.51 -1.33
C TRP A 187 4.35 16.74 -0.02
N ARG A 188 4.35 15.40 -0.04
CA ARG A 188 4.66 14.53 1.12
C ARG A 188 6.15 14.19 1.23
N GLY A 189 6.98 14.74 0.34
CA GLY A 189 8.40 14.42 0.25
C GLY A 189 8.66 13.17 -0.60
N GLU A 190 9.93 12.97 -0.93
CA GLU A 190 10.39 11.84 -1.74
C GLU A 190 10.31 10.54 -0.93
N ALA A 191 10.01 9.43 -1.61
CA ALA A 191 10.23 8.10 -1.07
C ALA A 191 11.73 7.80 -0.99
N GLN A 192 12.09 6.67 -0.38
CA GLN A 192 13.46 6.17 -0.50
C GLN A 192 13.75 5.87 -1.98
N ALA A 193 14.99 6.11 -2.39
CA ALA A 193 15.38 5.89 -3.77
C ALA A 193 15.38 4.39 -4.08
N GLU A 194 14.74 4.02 -5.17
CA GLU A 194 14.72 2.65 -5.70
C GLU A 194 15.46 2.65 -7.03
N ASN A 195 16.57 1.93 -7.13
CA ASN A 195 17.13 1.57 -8.41
C ASN A 195 16.17 0.55 -9.03
N CYS A 196 15.34 1.05 -9.94
CA CYS A 196 14.37 0.28 -10.68
C CYS A 196 15.02 -0.94 -11.37
N ILE A 197 14.83 -2.14 -10.81
CA ILE A 197 15.23 -3.39 -11.45
C ILE A 197 14.06 -3.84 -12.33
N ALA A 198 14.05 -3.33 -13.54
CA ALA A 198 13.03 -3.69 -14.50
C ALA A 198 13.27 -5.11 -15.06
N ASP A 199 12.20 -5.78 -15.46
CA ASP A 199 12.33 -6.90 -16.38
C ASP A 199 13.03 -6.39 -17.66
N PRO A 200 14.11 -7.01 -18.16
CA PRO A 200 14.78 -6.57 -19.38
C PRO A 200 13.86 -6.48 -20.62
N ALA A 201 12.75 -7.23 -20.63
CA ALA A 201 11.73 -7.16 -21.68
C ALA A 201 10.76 -5.99 -21.51
N VAL A 202 10.67 -5.40 -20.31
CA VAL A 202 9.79 -4.29 -19.95
C VAL A 202 10.57 -3.29 -19.08
N PRO A 203 11.47 -2.50 -19.67
CA PRO A 203 12.31 -1.58 -18.91
C PRO A 203 11.47 -0.52 -18.21
N CYS A 204 11.95 -0.10 -17.04
CA CYS A 204 11.46 1.08 -16.36
C CYS A 204 11.71 2.31 -17.22
N VAL A 205 10.75 3.23 -17.22
CA VAL A 205 10.87 4.50 -17.91
C VAL A 205 11.13 5.59 -16.88
N GLU A 206 12.38 6.05 -16.82
CA GLU A 206 12.78 7.21 -16.00
C GLU A 206 12.22 8.53 -16.56
#